data_AF-A0A3N5NFA7-F1
#
_entry.id   AF-A0A3N5NFA7-F1
#
_cell.length_a   1.000
_cell.length_b   1.000
_cell.length_c   1.000
_cell.angle_alpha   90.00
_cell.angle_beta   90.00
_cell.angle_gamma   90.00
#
_symmetry.space_group_name_H-M   'P 1'
#
loop_
_entity.id
_entity.type
_entity.pdbx_description
1 polymer ?
#
loop_
_entity_poly.entity_id
_entity_poly.type
_entity_poly.pdbx_seq_one_letter_code
_entity_poly.pdbx_strand_id
1 'polypeptide(L)'
;MLLFRQNKRTGRILSALLLFCLLLAFVPACTAGDGSDTSLTDIRGIDPGPASRSDYHGKQVDKRVIGPGLPPPGWKTGENVPKITGVSAYAVNAADIPALSWSYGCTATSAAMYFGYYDRNGYPDLYTGSANGGVFPLTNEIWGSSPEGDGECPLSASHTGIDGRVTKGHVDDYYYSFLSNIDPYSGNWQEHSPADSLGDFMGTSQYENWQNLDGSTTIFFYRDGSPLEDYTGGDAFGDRDAGHGMKLFAESRGYAVASVYNQYIFGYSGNTNGFTYDQYVAEIDSGNPVLIHLYGHTMLGVGYTGTNTIIVHDTWDYSSHTMAWGAPYGDMAHIGVTVVHLVPASGFSAEPASGITPLTVQFTDRSGGDPASWAWDFGDGDSTNATAKNPVHTYTEAGTYTVTLVVSNAYGSDSET
;
A
#
# COMPACT_ATOMS: atom_id res chain seq x y z
N MET A 1 -46.18 71.44 40.33
CA MET A 1 -47.17 70.40 39.98
C MET A 1 -46.40 69.09 39.77
N LEU A 2 -45.80 68.42 40.78
CA LEU A 2 -46.34 67.70 41.98
C LEU A 2 -47.33 66.60 41.55
N LEU A 3 -47.22 65.28 41.85
CA LEU A 3 -46.60 64.43 42.90
C LEU A 3 -46.43 62.97 42.33
N PHE A 4 -45.31 62.22 42.46
CA PHE A 4 -44.82 61.27 43.52
C PHE A 4 -45.07 59.74 43.34
N ARG A 5 -43.98 58.96 43.59
CA ARG A 5 -43.81 57.65 44.33
C ARG A 5 -43.93 56.24 43.67
N GLN A 6 -42.78 55.52 43.76
CA GLN A 6 -42.49 54.15 44.29
C GLN A 6 -42.89 52.80 43.62
N ASN A 7 -41.85 51.93 43.57
CA ASN A 7 -41.73 50.47 43.92
C ASN A 7 -42.05 49.30 42.96
N LYS A 8 -40.98 48.50 42.73
CA LYS A 8 -40.75 47.02 42.77
C LYS A 8 -41.79 45.95 42.33
N ARG A 9 -41.22 44.91 41.67
CA ARG A 9 -41.67 43.51 41.39
C ARG A 9 -42.73 43.41 40.27
N THR A 10 -42.74 42.47 39.31
CA THR A 10 -42.45 41.01 39.28
C THR A 10 -42.45 40.58 37.78
N GLY A 11 -41.66 39.61 37.34
CA GLY A 11 -42.22 38.33 36.83
C GLY A 11 -42.27 38.17 35.29
N ARG A 12 -41.40 37.27 34.78
CA ARG A 12 -41.32 36.55 33.49
C ARG A 12 -42.37 36.81 32.38
N ILE A 13 -41.89 37.00 31.15
CA ILE A 13 -42.64 36.84 29.89
C ILE A 13 -41.82 35.96 28.93
N LEU A 14 -42.43 34.87 28.43
CA LEU A 14 -42.02 34.12 27.25
C LEU A 14 -42.33 34.95 26.00
N SER A 15 -41.45 34.93 25.00
CA SER A 15 -41.74 35.46 23.67
C SER A 15 -41.42 34.43 22.60
N ALA A 16 -42.34 34.30 21.66
CA ALA A 16 -42.25 33.47 20.48
C ALA A 16 -42.33 34.36 19.23
N LEU A 17 -41.82 33.80 18.13
CA LEU A 17 -42.08 34.06 16.70
C LEU A 17 -41.25 35.07 15.88
N LEU A 18 -41.03 34.60 14.63
CA LEU A 18 -40.78 35.28 13.32
C LEU A 18 -39.33 35.74 13.04
N LEU A 19 -38.77 35.72 11.82
CA LEU A 19 -39.01 35.14 10.49
C LEU A 19 -37.91 35.80 9.61
N PHE A 20 -37.18 35.12 8.70
CA PHE A 20 -36.89 35.55 7.30
C PHE A 20 -35.72 34.80 6.64
N CYS A 21 -35.92 34.45 5.37
CA CYS A 21 -34.92 33.92 4.44
C CYS A 21 -33.93 35.00 3.96
N LEU A 22 -32.70 34.59 3.63
CA LEU A 22 -31.94 35.15 2.51
C LEU A 22 -30.99 34.09 1.93
N LEU A 23 -31.13 33.80 0.63
CA LEU A 23 -30.16 33.04 -0.16
C LEU A 23 -28.88 33.87 -0.33
N LEU A 24 -27.73 33.27 -0.02
CA LEU A 24 -26.43 33.63 -0.57
C LEU A 24 -25.78 32.35 -1.06
N ALA A 25 -25.52 32.29 -2.36
CA ALA A 25 -24.72 31.26 -2.98
C ALA A 25 -23.28 31.39 -2.45
N PHE A 26 -22.81 30.34 -1.77
CA PHE A 26 -21.39 30.12 -1.51
C PHE A 26 -21.00 28.82 -2.22
N VAL A 27 -20.02 28.93 -3.11
CA VAL A 27 -19.20 27.80 -3.54
C VAL A 27 -18.55 27.24 -2.27
N PRO A 28 -18.74 25.97 -1.88
CA PRO A 28 -17.91 25.40 -0.84
C PRO A 28 -16.55 25.11 -1.47
N ALA A 29 -15.55 25.88 -1.07
CA ALA A 29 -14.19 25.38 -1.03
C ALA A 29 -14.22 24.08 -0.22
N CYS A 30 -13.62 23.02 -0.76
CA CYS A 30 -13.35 21.79 -0.04
C CYS A 30 -12.48 22.17 1.18
N THR A 31 -13.12 22.28 2.34
CA THR A 31 -12.42 22.28 3.61
C THR A 31 -12.06 20.82 3.87
N ALA A 32 -10.78 20.50 3.70
CA ALA A 32 -10.20 19.31 4.32
C ALA A 32 -10.55 19.38 5.81
N GLY A 33 -11.41 18.46 6.26
CA GLY A 33 -11.75 18.35 7.67
C GLY A 33 -10.50 17.91 8.42
N ASP A 34 -9.88 18.85 9.12
CA ASP A 34 -8.95 18.56 10.20
C ASP A 34 -9.77 18.02 11.39
N GLY A 35 -10.26 16.79 11.24
CA GLY A 35 -10.88 16.06 12.33
C GLY A 35 -9.84 15.79 13.41
N SER A 36 -9.65 16.73 14.32
CA SER A 36 -9.15 16.43 15.65
C SER A 36 -10.21 15.58 16.35
N ASP A 37 -10.31 14.31 15.97
CA ASP A 37 -11.22 13.38 16.60
C ASP A 37 -10.67 12.98 17.97
N THR A 38 -10.91 13.86 18.93
CA THR A 38 -10.54 13.67 20.34
C THR A 38 -11.39 12.60 21.04
N SER A 39 -12.27 11.88 20.31
CA SER A 39 -13.09 10.79 20.86
C SER A 39 -12.45 9.40 20.68
N LEU A 40 -11.39 9.30 19.88
CA LEU A 40 -10.69 8.06 19.61
C LEU A 40 -9.68 7.78 20.74
N THR A 41 -9.88 6.65 21.43
CA THR A 41 -8.88 6.17 22.39
C THR A 41 -7.70 5.63 21.61
N ASP A 42 -6.53 6.15 21.93
CA ASP A 42 -5.25 5.75 21.39
C ASP A 42 -4.96 4.27 21.69
N ILE A 43 -5.04 3.41 20.67
CA ILE A 43 -4.72 1.98 20.79
C ILE A 43 -3.39 1.65 20.13
N ARG A 44 -2.36 2.47 20.39
CA ARG A 44 -0.97 2.03 20.25
C ARG A 44 -0.71 0.63 20.87
N GLY A 45 -1.56 0.13 21.78
CA GLY A 45 -1.43 -1.15 22.47
C GLY A 45 -2.29 -2.36 22.01
N ILE A 46 -2.75 -2.48 20.76
CA ILE A 46 -3.37 -3.75 20.28
C ILE A 46 -2.35 -4.88 20.16
N ASP A 47 -1.07 -4.58 19.96
CA ASP A 47 0.00 -5.55 20.16
C ASP A 47 0.12 -5.82 21.67
N PRO A 48 -0.37 -6.96 22.20
CA PRO A 48 -0.37 -7.25 23.63
C PRO A 48 1.04 -7.53 24.17
N GLY A 49 2.07 -7.28 23.36
CA GLY A 49 3.40 -7.83 23.51
C GLY A 49 3.48 -9.21 22.82
N PRO A 50 4.70 -9.75 22.68
CA PRO A 50 4.89 -11.00 21.98
C PRO A 50 4.13 -12.14 22.68
N ALA A 51 3.10 -12.69 22.02
CA ALA A 51 2.57 -14.00 22.36
C ALA A 51 3.53 -15.04 21.76
N SER A 52 4.56 -15.40 22.53
CA SER A 52 5.59 -16.32 22.04
C SER A 52 5.03 -17.74 21.92
N ARG A 53 5.28 -18.36 20.76
CA ARG A 53 5.03 -19.78 20.51
C ARG A 53 6.22 -20.42 19.82
N SER A 54 6.29 -21.74 19.85
CA SER A 54 7.25 -22.48 19.03
C SER A 54 6.70 -22.62 17.60
N ASP A 55 7.55 -22.45 16.60
CA ASP A 55 7.27 -22.85 15.22
C ASP A 55 7.30 -24.38 15.07
N TYR A 56 7.07 -24.86 13.85
CA TYR A 56 7.07 -26.30 13.51
C TYR A 56 8.44 -26.99 13.74
N HIS A 57 9.51 -26.21 13.93
CA HIS A 57 10.88 -26.66 14.18
C HIS A 57 11.34 -26.40 15.63
N GLY A 58 10.45 -25.93 16.51
CA GLY A 58 10.75 -25.66 17.92
C GLY A 58 11.40 -24.30 18.21
N LYS A 59 11.57 -23.43 17.20
CA LYS A 59 12.15 -22.10 17.34
C LYS A 59 11.09 -21.10 17.81
N GLN A 60 11.47 -20.15 18.65
CA GLN A 60 10.53 -19.19 19.24
C GLN A 60 10.18 -18.08 18.25
N VAL A 61 8.88 -17.94 17.98
CA VAL A 61 8.29 -16.85 17.18
C VAL A 61 7.42 -15.98 18.07
N ASP A 62 7.45 -14.68 17.80
CA ASP A 62 6.61 -13.67 18.43
C ASP A 62 5.49 -13.27 17.48
N LYS A 63 4.23 -13.34 17.94
CA LYS A 63 3.08 -12.74 17.25
C LYS A 63 3.05 -11.24 17.54
N ARG A 64 2.87 -10.43 16.50
CA ARG A 64 2.58 -8.98 16.57
C ARG A 64 1.29 -8.70 15.84
N VAL A 65 0.45 -7.83 16.42
CA VAL A 65 -0.80 -7.38 15.80
C VAL A 65 -0.71 -5.88 15.59
N ILE A 66 -0.73 -5.45 14.33
CA ILE A 66 -0.65 -4.05 13.93
C ILE A 66 -2.05 -3.59 13.55
N GLY A 67 -2.72 -2.85 14.44
CA GLY A 67 -4.01 -2.22 14.16
C GLY A 67 -3.86 -0.87 13.44
N PRO A 68 -4.96 -0.30 12.90
CA PRO A 68 -4.96 1.08 12.42
C PRO A 68 -4.80 2.04 13.60
N GLY A 69 -3.56 2.45 13.86
CA GLY A 69 -3.24 3.46 14.86
C GLY A 69 -3.74 4.84 14.47
N LEU A 70 -4.02 5.67 15.46
CA LEU A 70 -4.15 7.12 15.26
C LEU A 70 -2.77 7.71 14.99
N PRO A 71 -2.68 8.81 14.23
CA PRO A 71 -1.43 9.55 14.16
C PRO A 71 -1.01 10.03 15.57
N PRO A 72 0.31 10.20 15.83
CA PRO A 72 0.80 10.57 17.15
C PRO A 72 0.07 11.81 17.72
N PRO A 73 -0.10 11.93 19.05
CA PRO A 73 -0.76 13.09 19.65
C PRO A 73 -0.13 14.41 19.20
N GLY A 74 -0.97 15.32 18.68
CA GLY A 74 -0.53 16.63 18.16
C GLY A 74 -0.03 16.60 16.72
N TRP A 75 -0.14 15.46 16.03
CA TRP A 75 0.12 15.33 14.61
C TRP A 75 -0.99 16.00 13.78
N LYS A 76 -0.60 16.81 12.81
CA LYS A 76 -1.48 17.53 11.89
C LYS A 76 -0.92 17.39 10.48
N THR A 77 -1.81 17.11 9.52
CA THR A 77 -1.47 17.02 8.10
C THR A 77 -0.73 18.27 7.64
N GLY A 78 0.42 18.09 6.99
CA GLY A 78 1.24 19.19 6.46
C GLY A 78 2.06 20.01 7.48
N GLU A 79 1.68 20.10 8.76
CA GLU A 79 2.45 20.85 9.78
C GLU A 79 3.58 20.01 10.41
N ASN A 80 3.34 18.71 10.61
CA ASN A 80 4.27 17.83 11.34
C ASN A 80 5.15 16.97 10.41
N VAL A 81 5.05 17.19 9.10
CA VAL A 81 5.83 16.52 8.05
C VAL A 81 7.28 17.01 8.11
N PRO A 82 8.27 16.17 8.46
CA PRO A 82 9.67 16.54 8.36
C PRO A 82 9.99 16.90 6.91
N LYS A 83 10.48 18.12 6.66
CA LYS A 83 10.89 18.53 5.32
C LYS A 83 12.13 17.75 4.91
N ILE A 84 12.02 16.97 3.85
CA ILE A 84 13.14 16.28 3.21
C ILE A 84 14.17 17.34 2.79
N THR A 85 15.39 17.29 3.36
CA THR A 85 16.48 18.22 3.04
C THR A 85 17.74 17.44 2.68
N GLY A 86 18.14 17.51 1.40
CA GLY A 86 19.27 16.76 0.86
C GLY A 86 18.93 15.29 0.63
N VAL A 87 19.13 14.78 -0.59
CA VAL A 87 18.72 13.42 -0.98
C VAL A 87 19.91 12.68 -1.58
N SER A 88 20.18 11.48 -1.07
CA SER A 88 21.10 10.52 -1.67
C SER A 88 20.33 9.22 -1.89
N ALA A 89 20.08 8.89 -3.15
CA ALA A 89 19.27 7.75 -3.61
C ALA A 89 17.82 7.74 -3.09
N TYR A 90 16.96 8.29 -3.95
CA TYR A 90 15.53 8.06 -3.94
C TYR A 90 15.21 6.99 -4.99
N ALA A 91 15.77 5.80 -4.79
CA ALA A 91 15.93 4.79 -5.84
C ALA A 91 14.61 4.16 -6.27
N VAL A 92 13.62 4.10 -5.36
CA VAL A 92 12.22 3.85 -5.69
C VAL A 92 11.60 5.22 -6.02
N ASN A 93 11.27 5.46 -7.29
CA ASN A 93 10.81 6.78 -7.73
C ASN A 93 9.44 7.17 -7.09
N ALA A 94 9.41 8.11 -6.13
CA ALA A 94 8.21 8.68 -5.42
C ALA A 94 7.04 8.84 -6.35
N ALA A 95 7.32 9.43 -7.51
CA ALA A 95 6.28 9.88 -8.40
C ALA A 95 5.45 8.70 -8.90
N ASP A 96 5.99 7.51 -8.72
CA ASP A 96 5.43 6.22 -9.08
C ASP A 96 5.00 5.39 -7.87
N ILE A 97 5.12 5.94 -6.66
CA ILE A 97 4.58 5.34 -5.45
C ILE A 97 3.20 5.92 -5.27
N PRO A 98 2.16 5.08 -5.31
CA PRO A 98 0.83 5.60 -5.21
C PRO A 98 0.54 6.29 -3.87
N ALA A 99 -0.06 7.48 -3.94
CA ALA A 99 -0.64 8.17 -2.79
C ALA A 99 -2.15 7.91 -2.75
N LEU A 100 -2.68 7.64 -1.56
CA LEU A 100 -4.09 7.27 -1.33
C LEU A 100 -4.73 8.31 -0.41
N SER A 101 -6.03 8.29 -0.14
CA SER A 101 -6.63 9.37 0.68
C SER A 101 -7.08 8.94 2.06
N TRP A 102 -7.41 7.66 2.32
CA TRP A 102 -7.90 7.09 3.60
C TRP A 102 -8.08 5.56 3.53
N SER A 103 -7.26 4.73 4.21
CA SER A 103 -7.55 3.29 4.34
C SER A 103 -7.29 2.80 5.76
N TYR A 104 -8.29 2.15 6.36
CA TYR A 104 -8.20 1.57 7.70
C TYR A 104 -7.61 0.17 7.60
N GLY A 105 -6.31 0.06 7.84
CA GLY A 105 -5.54 -1.18 7.69
C GLY A 105 -4.15 -0.89 7.16
N CYS A 106 -3.36 -0.08 7.89
CA CYS A 106 -2.09 0.52 7.44
C CYS A 106 -1.12 -0.48 6.80
N THR A 107 -1.09 -1.72 7.28
CA THR A 107 -0.25 -2.79 6.73
C THR A 107 -0.74 -3.24 5.34
N ALA A 108 -2.03 -3.51 5.17
CA ALA A 108 -2.58 -3.91 3.89
C ALA A 108 -2.59 -2.75 2.87
N THR A 109 -2.81 -1.52 3.33
CA THR A 109 -2.63 -0.30 2.51
C THR A 109 -1.18 -0.15 2.03
N SER A 110 -0.21 -0.29 2.93
CA SER A 110 1.22 -0.22 2.58
C SER A 110 1.63 -1.34 1.63
N ALA A 111 1.09 -2.55 1.83
CA ALA A 111 1.29 -3.67 0.92
C ALA A 111 0.65 -3.43 -0.45
N ALA A 112 -0.51 -2.77 -0.52
CA ALA A 112 -1.12 -2.39 -1.79
C ALA A 112 -0.24 -1.39 -2.56
N MET A 113 0.34 -0.41 -1.87
CA MET A 113 1.31 0.52 -2.46
C MET A 113 2.58 -0.21 -2.93
N TYR A 114 3.06 -1.19 -2.15
CA TYR A 114 4.18 -2.06 -2.54
C TYR A 114 3.91 -2.74 -3.88
N PHE A 115 2.75 -3.38 -4.06
CA PHE A 115 2.43 -4.04 -5.33
C PHE A 115 2.13 -3.04 -6.47
N GLY A 116 1.51 -1.89 -6.15
CA GLY A 116 1.32 -0.80 -7.11
C GLY A 116 2.62 -0.30 -7.72
N TYR A 117 3.73 -0.29 -6.96
CA TYR A 117 5.06 0.04 -7.50
C TYR A 117 5.50 -0.91 -8.61
N TYR A 118 5.24 -2.23 -8.49
CA TYR A 118 5.69 -3.22 -9.47
C TYR A 118 4.81 -3.31 -10.74
N ASP A 119 3.53 -2.96 -10.65
CA ASP A 119 2.57 -3.14 -11.76
C ASP A 119 2.51 -2.00 -12.77
N ARG A 120 3.24 -0.91 -12.50
CA ARG A 120 3.27 0.34 -13.28
C ARG A 120 3.53 0.22 -14.78
N ASN A 121 4.05 -0.90 -15.29
CA ASN A 121 4.39 -1.08 -16.70
C ASN A 121 3.67 -2.26 -17.39
N GLY A 122 2.92 -3.10 -16.68
CA GLY A 122 2.75 -4.48 -17.16
C GLY A 122 1.46 -5.25 -16.83
N TYR A 123 0.69 -4.90 -15.79
CA TYR A 123 -0.57 -5.60 -15.52
C TYR A 123 -1.75 -4.61 -15.44
N PRO A 124 -2.77 -4.73 -16.31
CA PRO A 124 -3.97 -3.90 -16.30
C PRO A 124 -4.94 -4.26 -15.16
N ASP A 125 -4.54 -5.08 -14.19
CA ASP A 125 -5.45 -5.79 -13.29
C ASP A 125 -5.21 -5.48 -11.82
N LEU A 126 -4.65 -4.31 -11.48
CA LEU A 126 -4.73 -3.79 -10.12
C LEU A 126 -5.92 -2.84 -10.03
N TYR A 127 -7.10 -3.41 -9.81
CA TYR A 127 -8.29 -2.60 -9.66
C TYR A 127 -8.26 -1.86 -8.34
N THR A 128 -8.11 -0.55 -8.45
CA THR A 128 -8.19 0.37 -7.34
C THR A 128 -9.46 1.23 -7.41
N GLY A 129 -10.38 0.95 -8.36
CA GLY A 129 -11.61 1.73 -8.57
C GLY A 129 -11.86 2.09 -10.04
N SER A 130 -13.01 2.71 -10.31
CA SER A 130 -13.55 2.97 -11.66
C SER A 130 -12.80 4.01 -12.50
N ALA A 131 -11.74 4.62 -11.97
CA ALA A 131 -11.13 5.81 -12.55
C ALA A 131 -9.97 5.58 -13.54
N ASN A 132 -9.39 4.37 -13.65
CA ASN A 132 -8.13 4.21 -14.40
C ASN A 132 -7.97 2.88 -15.17
N GLY A 133 -9.07 2.23 -15.56
CA GLY A 133 -9.01 1.04 -16.42
C GLY A 133 -8.20 -0.14 -15.84
N GLY A 134 -8.16 -0.26 -14.50
CA GLY A 134 -7.48 -1.34 -13.78
C GLY A 134 -5.99 -1.12 -13.50
N VAL A 135 -5.49 0.11 -13.70
CA VAL A 135 -4.12 0.51 -13.30
C VAL A 135 -4.16 1.28 -11.98
N PHE A 136 -3.30 0.90 -11.03
CA PHE A 136 -3.15 1.62 -9.76
C PHE A 136 -2.72 3.08 -10.03
N PRO A 137 -3.50 4.09 -9.65
CA PRO A 137 -3.16 5.48 -9.92
C PRO A 137 -2.05 5.95 -8.97
N LEU A 138 -1.07 6.64 -9.54
CA LEU A 138 0.10 7.12 -8.80
C LEU A 138 -0.20 8.30 -7.86
N THR A 139 -1.32 8.98 -8.08
CA THR A 139 -1.71 10.15 -7.28
C THR A 139 -3.18 10.14 -6.96
N ASN A 140 -3.52 10.89 -5.90
CA ASN A 140 -4.90 11.08 -5.51
C ASN A 140 -5.76 11.85 -6.52
N GLU A 141 -5.15 12.54 -7.50
CA GLU A 141 -5.87 13.38 -8.48
C GLU A 141 -6.79 12.57 -9.39
N ILE A 142 -6.49 11.29 -9.59
CA ILE A 142 -7.28 10.39 -10.42
C ILE A 142 -8.56 9.94 -9.69
N TRP A 143 -8.58 10.01 -8.36
CA TRP A 143 -9.77 9.77 -7.57
C TRP A 143 -10.70 10.97 -7.68
N GLY A 144 -11.75 10.84 -8.49
CA GLY A 144 -12.83 11.85 -8.53
C GLY A 144 -13.51 12.03 -7.17
N SER A 145 -14.33 13.08 -7.03
CA SER A 145 -15.19 13.22 -5.85
C SER A 145 -16.14 12.03 -5.74
N SER A 146 -16.09 11.29 -4.63
CA SER A 146 -17.02 10.19 -4.37
C SER A 146 -18.48 10.68 -4.48
N PRO A 147 -19.38 9.92 -5.15
CA PRO A 147 -20.82 10.20 -5.14
C PRO A 147 -21.44 10.20 -3.74
N GLU A 148 -20.76 9.64 -2.74
CA GLU A 148 -21.29 9.43 -1.38
C GLU A 148 -20.82 10.49 -0.36
N GLY A 149 -20.07 11.51 -0.78
CA GLY A 149 -19.76 12.69 0.03
C GLY A 149 -18.65 12.52 1.07
N ASP A 150 -18.33 11.28 1.46
CA ASP A 150 -17.23 10.94 2.36
C ASP A 150 -16.20 10.08 1.58
N GLY A 151 -14.93 10.48 1.62
CA GLY A 151 -13.86 9.95 0.77
C GLY A 151 -13.48 8.50 1.07
N GLU A 152 -14.12 7.55 0.39
CA GLU A 152 -13.78 6.13 0.44
C GLU A 152 -12.52 5.82 -0.40
N CYS A 153 -11.53 5.08 0.16
CA CYS A 153 -10.48 4.46 -0.64
C CYS A 153 -10.89 3.08 -1.13
N PRO A 154 -10.83 2.82 -2.44
CA PRO A 154 -11.13 1.51 -3.00
C PRO A 154 -9.85 0.65 -3.04
N LEU A 155 -9.29 0.32 -1.87
CA LEU A 155 -8.02 -0.44 -1.80
C LEU A 155 -8.17 -1.90 -1.41
N SER A 156 -9.14 -2.59 -2.00
CA SER A 156 -8.97 -4.01 -2.25
C SER A 156 -8.09 -4.13 -3.49
N ALA A 157 -6.76 -4.12 -3.32
CA ALA A 157 -5.85 -4.58 -4.37
C ALA A 157 -6.34 -5.98 -4.78
N SER A 158 -7.05 -6.08 -5.90
CA SER A 158 -7.81 -7.28 -6.21
C SER A 158 -6.95 -8.30 -6.94
N HIS A 159 -7.27 -9.57 -6.74
CA HIS A 159 -6.64 -10.71 -7.39
C HIS A 159 -6.81 -10.66 -8.92
N THR A 160 -8.00 -10.27 -9.41
CA THR A 160 -8.38 -10.41 -10.83
C THR A 160 -8.53 -9.09 -11.58
N GLY A 161 -8.19 -7.95 -10.98
CA GLY A 161 -8.44 -6.65 -11.60
C GLY A 161 -9.92 -6.33 -11.72
N ILE A 162 -10.31 -5.62 -12.78
CA ILE A 162 -11.72 -5.33 -13.09
C ILE A 162 -12.39 -6.65 -13.43
N ASP A 163 -13.04 -7.29 -12.46
CA ASP A 163 -13.70 -8.60 -12.63
C ASP A 163 -14.91 -8.58 -13.60
N GLY A 164 -15.17 -7.46 -14.27
CA GLY A 164 -16.29 -7.28 -15.19
C GLY A 164 -17.66 -7.35 -14.51
N ARG A 165 -17.74 -7.30 -13.16
CA ARG A 165 -18.99 -7.46 -12.42
C ARG A 165 -19.50 -6.18 -11.75
N VAL A 166 -18.70 -5.13 -11.52
CA VAL A 166 -19.27 -3.87 -11.03
C VAL A 166 -18.48 -2.60 -11.39
N THR A 167 -19.24 -1.55 -11.70
CA THR A 167 -18.79 -0.16 -11.93
C THR A 167 -18.33 0.56 -10.65
N LYS A 168 -18.36 -0.11 -9.50
CA LYS A 168 -18.05 0.44 -8.19
C LYS A 168 -17.16 -0.54 -7.42
N GLY A 169 -16.17 -0.02 -6.71
CA GLY A 169 -15.15 -0.74 -5.94
C GLY A 169 -15.68 -1.87 -5.05
N HIS A 170 -14.89 -2.89 -4.75
CA HIS A 170 -15.20 -3.75 -3.60
C HIS A 170 -14.86 -2.95 -2.33
N VAL A 171 -15.88 -2.31 -1.75
CA VAL A 171 -15.82 -1.47 -0.53
C VAL A 171 -15.78 -2.33 0.76
N ASP A 172 -15.77 -3.66 0.61
CA ASP A 172 -16.07 -4.61 1.69
C ASP A 172 -14.96 -4.83 2.74
N ASP A 173 -13.72 -4.42 2.46
CA ASP A 173 -12.58 -4.92 3.24
C ASP A 173 -11.86 -3.90 4.12
N TYR A 174 -12.23 -2.62 4.02
CA TYR A 174 -11.56 -1.56 4.78
C TYR A 174 -12.59 -0.72 5.52
N TYR A 175 -12.39 -0.66 6.84
CA TYR A 175 -13.27 0.04 7.75
C TYR A 175 -13.49 1.48 7.32
N TYR A 176 -14.68 2.02 7.58
CA TYR A 176 -14.93 3.46 7.46
C TYR A 176 -14.68 4.19 8.79
N SER A 177 -14.55 3.44 9.91
CA SER A 177 -14.24 3.98 11.24
C SER A 177 -13.63 2.93 12.19
N PHE A 178 -12.88 3.43 13.17
CA PHE A 178 -12.22 2.64 14.21
C PHE A 178 -13.22 1.89 15.11
N LEU A 179 -13.00 0.61 15.40
CA LEU A 179 -13.91 -0.26 16.16
C LEU A 179 -15.33 -0.36 15.56
N SER A 180 -15.48 -0.09 14.26
CA SER A 180 -16.76 -0.29 13.59
C SER A 180 -17.16 -1.76 13.65
N ASN A 181 -18.30 -2.02 14.29
CA ASN A 181 -19.01 -3.29 14.18
C ASN A 181 -19.97 -3.29 12.97
N ILE A 182 -19.93 -2.23 12.17
CA ILE A 182 -20.68 -2.07 10.94
C ILE A 182 -19.71 -2.42 9.83
N ASP A 183 -19.98 -3.59 9.27
CA ASP A 183 -19.49 -4.01 7.98
C ASP A 183 -19.75 -2.90 6.94
N PRO A 184 -18.72 -2.37 6.25
CA PRO A 184 -18.92 -1.39 5.18
C PRO A 184 -19.75 -1.95 4.03
N TYR A 185 -20.04 -3.26 4.01
CA TYR A 185 -21.06 -3.87 3.17
C TYR A 185 -22.42 -3.18 3.30
N SER A 186 -22.70 -2.34 2.32
CA SER A 186 -24.05 -1.92 2.01
C SER A 186 -24.75 -3.08 1.28
N GLY A 187 -25.89 -3.55 1.77
CA GLY A 187 -26.65 -4.67 1.18
C GLY A 187 -27.15 -4.49 -0.27
N ASN A 188 -26.71 -3.42 -0.95
CA ASN A 188 -26.89 -3.16 -2.37
C ASN A 188 -25.65 -3.54 -3.23
N TRP A 189 -24.57 -4.04 -2.62
CA TRP A 189 -23.34 -4.45 -3.29
C TRP A 189 -23.23 -5.98 -3.29
N GLN A 190 -22.51 -6.56 -4.24
CA GLN A 190 -22.23 -7.99 -4.25
C GLN A 190 -20.89 -8.23 -3.55
N GLU A 191 -20.92 -9.00 -2.45
CA GLU A 191 -19.73 -9.44 -1.71
C GLU A 191 -18.77 -10.22 -2.64
N HIS A 192 -17.46 -9.96 -2.55
CA HIS A 192 -16.46 -10.73 -3.31
C HIS A 192 -16.17 -12.07 -2.64
N SER A 193 -15.56 -12.99 -3.38
CA SER A 193 -15.15 -14.28 -2.81
C SER A 193 -13.91 -14.08 -1.92
N PRO A 194 -13.68 -14.95 -0.93
CA PRO A 194 -12.43 -14.95 -0.19
C PRO A 194 -11.22 -15.10 -1.12
N ALA A 195 -10.14 -14.38 -0.80
CA ALA A 195 -8.91 -14.32 -1.59
C ALA A 195 -9.09 -13.56 -2.92
N ASP A 196 -10.03 -12.61 -2.93
CA ASP A 196 -10.17 -11.68 -4.05
C ASP A 196 -9.45 -10.35 -3.78
N SER A 197 -9.08 -10.04 -2.54
CA SER A 197 -8.31 -8.83 -2.19
C SER A 197 -7.03 -9.12 -1.40
N LEU A 198 -6.05 -8.23 -1.49
CA LEU A 198 -4.83 -8.28 -0.66
C LEU A 198 -5.15 -8.33 0.85
N GLY A 199 -6.22 -7.64 1.29
CA GLY A 199 -6.70 -7.69 2.67
C GLY A 199 -7.13 -9.09 3.08
N ASP A 200 -7.80 -9.83 2.20
CA ASP A 200 -8.15 -11.25 2.43
C ASP A 200 -6.91 -12.13 2.52
N PHE A 201 -5.97 -11.94 1.58
CA PHE A 201 -4.74 -12.73 1.56
C PHE A 201 -3.95 -12.52 2.84
N MET A 202 -3.90 -11.30 3.37
CA MET A 202 -3.19 -10.93 4.60
C MET A 202 -3.99 -11.19 5.89
N GLY A 203 -5.24 -11.66 5.80
CA GLY A 203 -6.09 -11.90 6.97
C GLY A 203 -6.48 -10.61 7.74
N THR A 204 -6.57 -9.49 7.02
CA THR A 204 -6.87 -8.15 7.56
C THR A 204 -8.36 -7.78 7.42
N SER A 205 -9.09 -8.40 6.48
CA SER A 205 -10.52 -8.14 6.23
C SER A 205 -11.46 -8.82 7.25
N GLN A 206 -12.68 -8.30 7.38
CA GLN A 206 -13.73 -8.65 8.34
C GLN A 206 -14.65 -9.80 7.87
N TYR A 207 -14.19 -10.73 7.02
CA TYR A 207 -15.01 -11.91 6.68
C TYR A 207 -15.27 -12.77 7.94
N GLU A 208 -16.41 -13.48 7.98
CA GLU A 208 -16.85 -14.40 9.07
C GLU A 208 -15.75 -15.37 9.57
N ASN A 209 -14.72 -15.59 8.74
CA ASN A 209 -13.57 -16.44 9.03
C ASN A 209 -12.41 -15.77 9.77
N TRP A 210 -12.18 -14.45 9.67
CA TRP A 210 -10.96 -13.82 10.23
C TRP A 210 -11.20 -13.18 11.60
N GLN A 211 -12.46 -12.87 11.96
CA GLN A 211 -12.89 -12.29 13.25
C GLN A 211 -12.09 -11.04 13.67
N ASN A 212 -11.49 -10.37 12.69
CA ASN A 212 -10.69 -9.19 12.89
C ASN A 212 -11.60 -7.98 12.71
N LEU A 213 -12.07 -7.41 13.82
CA LEU A 213 -13.07 -6.34 13.87
C LEU A 213 -12.47 -4.93 13.78
N ASP A 214 -11.15 -4.80 13.62
CA ASP A 214 -10.47 -3.51 13.63
C ASP A 214 -9.52 -3.28 12.45
N GLY A 215 -9.41 -4.21 11.50
CA GLY A 215 -8.53 -4.06 10.33
C GLY A 215 -7.06 -4.20 10.70
N SER A 216 -6.78 -4.90 11.81
CA SER A 216 -5.42 -5.20 12.20
C SER A 216 -4.77 -6.23 11.29
N THR A 217 -3.45 -6.33 11.31
CA THR A 217 -2.73 -7.36 10.57
C THR A 217 -1.81 -8.09 11.52
N THR A 218 -1.80 -9.42 11.43
CA THR A 218 -0.87 -10.26 12.21
C THR A 218 0.45 -10.44 11.46
N ILE A 219 1.56 -10.23 12.15
CA ILE A 219 2.92 -10.43 11.65
C ILE A 219 3.72 -11.23 12.67
N PHE A 220 4.47 -12.21 12.21
CA PHE A 220 5.34 -13.02 13.06
C PHE A 220 6.81 -12.69 12.83
N PHE A 221 7.59 -12.79 13.90
CA PHE A 221 9.04 -12.61 13.86
C PHE A 221 9.74 -13.69 14.66
N TYR A 222 10.92 -14.14 14.23
CA TYR A 222 11.76 -14.92 15.14
C TYR A 222 12.29 -14.04 16.27
N ARG A 223 12.18 -14.54 17.50
CA ARG A 223 12.61 -13.80 18.70
C ARG A 223 14.10 -13.46 18.70
N ASP A 224 14.91 -14.28 18.06
CA ASP A 224 16.37 -14.08 17.93
C ASP A 224 16.76 -13.05 16.85
N GLY A 225 15.78 -12.45 16.17
CA GLY A 225 15.96 -11.40 15.17
C GLY A 225 16.38 -11.91 13.79
N SER A 226 16.55 -13.22 13.60
CA SER A 226 16.79 -13.80 12.27
C SER A 226 15.55 -13.68 11.37
N PRO A 227 15.70 -13.74 10.03
CA PRO A 227 14.56 -13.68 9.13
C PRO A 227 13.64 -14.88 9.32
N LEU A 228 12.34 -14.61 9.37
CA LEU A 228 11.27 -15.60 9.38
C LEU A 228 10.67 -15.66 7.97
N GLU A 229 11.11 -16.64 7.19
CA GLU A 229 10.69 -16.86 5.79
C GLU A 229 9.31 -17.52 5.73
N ASP A 230 8.43 -16.98 4.88
CA ASP A 230 7.15 -17.58 4.44
C ASP A 230 6.38 -18.34 5.53
N TYR A 231 6.20 -17.69 6.68
CA TYR A 231 5.64 -18.36 7.84
C TYR A 231 4.12 -18.47 7.72
N THR A 232 3.61 -19.67 7.52
CA THR A 232 2.16 -19.90 7.45
C THR A 232 1.51 -19.86 8.83
N GLY A 233 2.24 -20.21 9.90
CA GLY A 233 1.67 -20.31 11.25
C GLY A 233 0.51 -21.30 11.38
N GLY A 234 0.35 -22.20 10.40
CA GLY A 234 -0.80 -23.10 10.28
C GLY A 234 -1.98 -22.53 9.49
N ASP A 235 -1.85 -21.32 8.92
CA ASP A 235 -2.86 -20.56 8.16
C ASP A 235 -4.24 -20.53 8.82
N ALA A 236 -4.24 -20.64 10.15
CA ALA A 236 -5.45 -20.64 10.94
C ALA A 236 -6.04 -19.22 10.99
N PHE A 237 -7.37 -19.19 11.07
CA PHE A 237 -8.20 -18.00 11.22
C PHE A 237 -7.63 -17.00 12.26
N GLY A 238 -7.40 -15.75 11.85
CA GLY A 238 -6.86 -14.65 12.69
C GLY A 238 -5.37 -14.76 13.06
N ASP A 239 -4.67 -15.73 12.49
CA ASP A 239 -3.28 -16.10 12.81
C ASP A 239 -2.39 -16.22 11.56
N ARG A 240 -2.91 -15.83 10.39
CA ARG A 240 -2.15 -15.76 9.16
C ARG A 240 -1.11 -14.65 9.24
N ASP A 241 0.09 -14.96 8.78
CA ASP A 241 1.16 -13.98 8.64
C ASP A 241 0.97 -13.08 7.42
N ALA A 242 1.13 -11.78 7.61
CA ALA A 242 1.05 -10.79 6.55
C ALA A 242 2.00 -11.07 5.38
N GLY A 243 3.24 -11.48 5.66
CA GLY A 243 4.24 -11.79 4.65
C GLY A 243 3.81 -12.98 3.80
N HIS A 244 3.32 -14.06 4.43
CA HIS A 244 2.73 -15.18 3.71
C HIS A 244 1.54 -14.73 2.83
N GLY A 245 0.67 -13.87 3.37
CA GLY A 245 -0.44 -13.29 2.61
C GLY A 245 0.01 -12.49 1.39
N MET A 246 1.02 -11.63 1.54
CA MET A 246 1.60 -10.87 0.42
C MET A 246 2.14 -11.80 -0.67
N LYS A 247 2.79 -12.92 -0.31
CA LYS A 247 3.22 -13.92 -1.29
C LYS A 247 2.04 -14.52 -2.05
N LEU A 248 1.02 -14.99 -1.34
CA LEU A 248 -0.17 -15.58 -1.98
C LEU A 248 -0.85 -14.58 -2.92
N PHE A 249 -0.89 -13.30 -2.54
CA PHE A 249 -1.42 -12.25 -3.40
C PHE A 249 -0.56 -12.02 -4.64
N ALA A 250 0.77 -12.04 -4.53
CA ALA A 250 1.65 -11.92 -5.69
C ALA A 250 1.49 -13.11 -6.66
N GLU A 251 1.48 -14.33 -6.12
CA GLU A 251 1.34 -15.58 -6.88
C GLU A 251 -0.01 -15.68 -7.59
N SER A 252 -1.08 -15.24 -6.93
CA SER A 252 -2.41 -15.21 -7.55
C SER A 252 -2.46 -14.29 -8.78
N ARG A 253 -1.54 -13.32 -8.86
CA ARG A 253 -1.41 -12.36 -9.95
C ARG A 253 -0.37 -12.76 -11.00
N GLY A 254 0.16 -13.97 -10.91
CA GLY A 254 1.11 -14.52 -11.88
C GLY A 254 2.58 -14.17 -11.61
N TYR A 255 2.89 -13.46 -10.53
CA TYR A 255 4.27 -13.27 -10.10
C TYR A 255 4.81 -14.53 -9.44
N ALA A 256 6.04 -14.91 -9.79
CA ALA A 256 6.80 -15.83 -8.95
C ALA A 256 7.47 -15.06 -7.81
N VAL A 257 7.35 -15.55 -6.59
CA VAL A 257 7.97 -14.95 -5.40
C VAL A 257 9.24 -15.74 -5.05
N ALA A 258 10.40 -15.10 -5.15
CA ALA A 258 11.67 -15.71 -4.84
C ALA A 258 11.85 -15.91 -3.32
N SER A 259 11.43 -14.93 -2.53
CA SER A 259 11.41 -15.01 -1.07
C SER A 259 10.46 -13.98 -0.47
N VAL A 260 9.94 -14.28 0.72
CA VAL A 260 9.25 -13.32 1.59
C VAL A 260 9.63 -13.59 3.03
N TYR A 261 10.05 -12.55 3.76
CA TYR A 261 10.37 -12.71 5.17
C TYR A 261 10.02 -11.50 5.99
N ASN A 262 9.72 -11.77 7.26
CA ASN A 262 9.63 -10.76 8.30
C ASN A 262 10.87 -10.82 9.17
N GLN A 263 11.39 -9.67 9.58
CA GLN A 263 12.56 -9.62 10.44
C GLN A 263 12.50 -8.45 11.41
N TYR A 264 12.79 -8.69 12.69
CA TYR A 264 13.02 -7.59 13.63
C TYR A 264 14.23 -6.78 13.16
N ILE A 265 14.22 -5.47 13.39
CA ILE A 265 15.40 -4.66 13.08
C ILE A 265 16.54 -4.93 14.07
N PHE A 266 17.76 -4.69 13.62
CA PHE A 266 18.94 -4.68 14.47
C PHE A 266 18.75 -3.66 15.61
N GLY A 267 19.01 -4.10 16.84
CA GLY A 267 18.90 -3.29 18.05
C GLY A 267 17.52 -3.32 18.72
N TYR A 268 16.45 -3.70 18.03
CA TYR A 268 15.12 -3.80 18.66
C TYR A 268 15.13 -4.88 19.74
N SER A 269 14.77 -4.50 20.98
CA SER A 269 14.83 -5.38 22.15
C SER A 269 16.20 -6.08 22.35
N GLY A 270 17.29 -5.47 21.88
CA GLY A 270 18.63 -6.03 21.95
C GLY A 270 18.96 -7.08 20.88
N ASN A 271 18.14 -7.23 19.83
CA ASN A 271 18.42 -8.17 18.75
C ASN A 271 19.70 -7.80 17.99
N THR A 272 20.59 -8.78 17.84
CA THR A 272 21.86 -8.63 17.13
C THR A 272 21.87 -9.28 15.75
N ASN A 273 20.88 -10.12 15.44
CA ASN A 273 20.70 -10.72 14.11
C ASN A 273 19.67 -9.96 13.25
N GLY A 274 19.14 -8.84 13.74
CA GLY A 274 18.06 -8.12 13.08
C GLY A 274 18.47 -7.45 11.78
N PHE A 275 17.46 -7.04 11.00
CA PHE A 275 17.63 -6.33 9.73
C PHE A 275 18.30 -4.97 9.95
N THR A 276 19.33 -4.68 9.18
CA THR A 276 20.20 -3.50 9.35
C THR A 276 19.86 -2.37 8.37
N TYR A 277 20.33 -1.16 8.67
CA TYR A 277 20.24 -0.04 7.73
C TYR A 277 20.97 -0.33 6.41
N ASP A 278 22.12 -1.01 6.46
CA ASP A 278 22.88 -1.35 5.25
C ASP A 278 22.11 -2.34 4.36
N GLN A 279 21.37 -3.28 4.96
CA GLN A 279 20.46 -4.16 4.22
C GLN A 279 19.28 -3.38 3.64
N TYR A 280 18.69 -2.44 4.40
CA TYR A 280 17.66 -1.55 3.86
C TYR A 280 18.16 -0.78 2.64
N VAL A 281 19.36 -0.19 2.71
CA VAL A 281 19.99 0.51 1.59
C VAL A 281 20.18 -0.44 0.39
N ALA A 282 20.63 -1.67 0.62
CA ALA A 282 20.81 -2.65 -0.44
C ALA A 282 19.49 -3.03 -1.13
N GLU A 283 18.39 -3.15 -0.38
CA GLU A 283 17.06 -3.38 -0.97
C GLU A 283 16.62 -2.21 -1.85
N ILE A 284 16.71 -0.99 -1.31
CA ILE A 284 16.35 0.23 -2.02
C ILE A 284 17.19 0.42 -3.29
N ASP A 285 18.51 0.22 -3.21
CA ASP A 285 19.43 0.33 -4.36
C ASP A 285 19.17 -0.76 -5.42
N SER A 286 18.55 -1.88 -5.02
CA SER A 286 18.11 -2.96 -5.91
C SER A 286 16.70 -2.74 -6.48
N GLY A 287 16.06 -1.61 -6.15
CA GLY A 287 14.72 -1.26 -6.62
C GLY A 287 13.58 -1.81 -5.76
N ASN A 288 13.87 -2.43 -4.62
CA ASN A 288 12.84 -3.03 -3.76
C ASN A 288 12.43 -2.07 -2.65
N PRO A 289 11.16 -1.63 -2.60
CA PRO A 289 10.63 -1.01 -1.40
C PRO A 289 10.54 -2.02 -0.26
N VAL A 290 10.52 -1.53 0.99
CA VAL A 290 10.52 -2.38 2.19
C VAL A 290 9.37 -1.96 3.09
N LEU A 291 8.52 -2.87 3.56
CA LEU A 291 7.50 -2.52 4.56
C LEU A 291 8.20 -2.24 5.90
N ILE A 292 7.94 -1.08 6.47
CA ILE A 292 8.49 -0.61 7.75
C ILE A 292 7.41 -0.78 8.81
N HIS A 293 7.64 -1.67 9.77
CA HIS A 293 6.71 -1.91 10.88
C HIS A 293 7.09 -1.11 12.11
N LEU A 294 6.17 -0.27 12.52
CA LEU A 294 6.19 0.48 13.75
C LEU A 294 5.18 -0.11 14.74
N TYR A 295 5.31 0.25 16.01
CA TYR A 295 4.32 -0.11 17.02
C TYR A 295 2.97 0.55 16.70
N GLY A 296 2.01 -0.24 16.21
CA GLY A 296 0.67 0.22 15.83
C GLY A 296 0.56 0.87 14.45
N HIS A 297 1.60 0.77 13.61
CA HIS A 297 1.55 1.31 12.24
C HIS A 297 2.48 0.56 11.28
N THR A 298 2.17 0.57 9.99
CA THR A 298 3.05 0.12 8.92
C THR A 298 3.11 1.19 7.84
N MET A 299 4.31 1.44 7.32
CA MET A 299 4.55 2.38 6.22
C MET A 299 5.41 1.71 5.14
N LEU A 300 5.41 2.28 3.94
CA LEU A 300 6.30 1.81 2.87
C LEU A 300 7.63 2.57 2.93
N GLY A 301 8.75 1.87 3.10
CA GLY A 301 10.10 2.41 2.99
C GLY A 301 10.56 2.44 1.53
N VAL A 302 11.02 3.61 1.07
CA VAL A 302 11.14 3.89 -0.38
C VAL A 302 12.47 4.56 -0.76
N GLY A 303 13.29 4.93 0.22
CA GLY A 303 14.51 5.68 -0.05
C GLY A 303 15.29 5.99 1.22
N TYR A 304 16.40 6.68 1.08
CA TYR A 304 17.16 7.16 2.23
C TYR A 304 17.80 8.53 1.97
N THR A 305 18.30 9.16 3.03
CA THR A 305 19.08 10.39 2.94
C THR A 305 20.31 10.30 3.84
N GLY A 306 21.50 10.46 3.27
CA GLY A 306 22.76 10.43 4.03
C GLY A 306 22.98 9.15 4.83
N THR A 307 23.52 9.28 6.03
CA THR A 307 23.80 8.14 6.93
C THR A 307 22.64 7.92 7.91
N ASN A 308 22.05 6.73 7.88
CA ASN A 308 21.05 6.24 8.85
C ASN A 308 19.70 6.96 8.85
N THR A 309 19.27 7.58 7.75
CA THR A 309 17.93 8.18 7.64
C THR A 309 17.18 7.57 6.48
N ILE A 310 16.04 6.95 6.74
CA ILE A 310 15.16 6.38 5.72
C ILE A 310 14.06 7.35 5.34
N ILE A 311 13.54 7.17 4.13
CA ILE A 311 12.36 7.84 3.61
C ILE A 311 11.23 6.82 3.59
N VAL A 312 10.12 7.18 4.22
CA VAL A 312 8.92 6.37 4.34
C VAL A 312 7.75 7.11 3.71
N HIS A 313 6.88 6.39 3.01
CA HIS A 313 5.62 6.91 2.53
C HIS A 313 4.51 6.50 3.51
N ASP A 314 3.91 7.50 4.14
CA ASP A 314 2.96 7.31 5.25
C ASP A 314 1.54 7.15 4.73
N THR A 315 0.73 6.30 5.38
CA THR A 315 -0.66 6.03 5.01
C THR A 315 -1.66 6.95 5.72
N TRP A 316 -1.21 7.89 6.57
CA TRP A 316 -2.09 8.90 7.19
C TRP A 316 -2.20 10.19 6.39
N ASP A 317 -1.14 10.56 5.67
CA ASP A 317 -1.08 11.84 4.96
C ASP A 317 -0.52 11.74 3.56
N TYR A 318 -0.12 10.52 3.16
CA TYR A 318 0.13 10.15 1.78
C TYR A 318 1.28 10.93 1.18
N SER A 319 2.20 11.31 2.06
CA SER A 319 3.41 12.00 1.73
C SER A 319 4.61 11.22 2.21
N SER A 320 5.76 11.55 1.61
CA SER A 320 7.03 10.98 2.03
C SER A 320 7.58 11.77 3.21
N HIS A 321 7.99 11.05 4.25
CA HIS A 321 8.62 11.55 5.46
C HIS A 321 10.00 10.95 5.64
N THR A 322 10.77 11.52 6.56
CA THR A 322 12.05 10.93 6.99
C THR A 322 11.99 10.46 8.42
N MET A 323 12.64 9.33 8.72
CA MET A 323 12.95 8.91 10.08
C MET A 323 14.35 8.32 10.15
N ALA A 324 15.01 8.45 11.30
CA ALA A 324 16.27 7.76 11.52
C ALA A 324 16.03 6.25 11.65
N TRP A 325 16.87 5.42 11.03
CA TRP A 325 16.75 3.97 11.15
C TRP A 325 16.87 3.54 12.62
N GLY A 326 15.96 2.67 13.06
CA GLY A 326 15.82 2.22 14.44
C GLY A 326 15.31 3.24 15.45
N ALA A 327 15.13 4.51 15.06
CA ALA A 327 14.47 5.50 15.91
C ALA A 327 12.94 5.33 15.84
N PRO A 328 12.19 5.79 16.87
CA PRO A 328 10.74 5.87 16.77
C PRO A 328 10.30 6.92 15.75
N TYR A 329 9.13 6.71 15.16
CA TYR A 329 8.41 7.73 14.40
C TYR A 329 7.28 8.28 15.27
N GLY A 330 7.45 9.52 15.75
CA GLY A 330 6.67 10.02 16.88
C GLY A 330 6.96 9.19 18.13
N ASP A 331 5.95 8.48 18.63
CA ASP A 331 6.01 7.60 19.80
C ASP A 331 5.93 6.11 19.45
N MET A 332 5.90 5.78 18.15
CA MET A 332 5.85 4.41 17.67
C MET A 332 7.26 3.89 17.44
N ALA A 333 7.66 2.87 18.20
CA ALA A 333 8.97 2.24 18.03
C ALA A 333 9.07 1.54 16.68
N HIS A 334 10.21 1.63 16.01
CA HIS A 334 10.52 0.80 14.84
C HIS A 334 10.85 -0.62 15.29
N ILE A 335 10.06 -1.59 14.85
CA ILE A 335 10.07 -2.97 15.33
C ILE A 335 10.79 -3.88 14.34
N GLY A 336 10.38 -3.83 13.08
CA GLY A 336 10.79 -4.80 12.08
C GLY A 336 10.41 -4.39 10.67
N VAL A 337 10.68 -5.28 9.74
CA VAL A 337 10.39 -5.12 8.32
C VAL A 337 9.76 -6.38 7.75
N THR A 338 9.01 -6.20 6.66
CA THR A 338 8.68 -7.28 5.71
C THR A 338 9.34 -6.95 4.38
N VAL A 339 10.04 -7.92 3.82
CA VAL A 339 10.69 -7.84 2.51
C VAL A 339 10.12 -8.93 1.61
N VAL A 340 9.78 -8.56 0.39
CA VAL A 340 9.30 -9.48 -0.65
C VAL A 340 10.23 -9.33 -1.86
N HIS A 341 10.60 -10.45 -2.48
CA HIS A 341 11.41 -10.44 -3.69
C HIS A 341 10.63 -11.11 -4.82
N LEU A 342 10.30 -10.33 -5.85
CA LEU A 342 9.60 -10.83 -7.03
C LEU A 342 10.61 -11.24 -8.11
N VAL A 343 10.33 -12.36 -8.76
CA VAL A 343 10.95 -12.68 -10.05
C VAL A 343 10.27 -11.82 -11.12
N PRO A 344 11.01 -11.30 -12.11
CA PRO A 344 10.41 -10.54 -13.20
C PRO A 344 9.35 -11.37 -13.91
N ALA A 345 8.25 -10.75 -14.31
CA ALA A 345 7.26 -11.33 -15.20
C ALA A 345 7.47 -10.73 -16.59
N SER A 346 7.87 -11.56 -17.55
CA SER A 346 8.18 -11.13 -18.91
C SER A 346 6.92 -10.75 -19.68
N GLY A 347 7.02 -9.75 -20.57
CA GLY A 347 5.87 -9.29 -21.33
C GLY A 347 6.26 -8.15 -22.27
N PHE A 348 5.70 -8.13 -23.48
CA PHE A 348 5.96 -7.05 -24.43
C PHE A 348 4.83 -6.86 -25.43
N SER A 349 4.88 -5.70 -26.10
CA SER A 349 4.06 -5.40 -27.28
C SER A 349 4.95 -4.95 -28.44
N ALA A 350 4.53 -5.23 -29.68
CA ALA A 350 5.25 -4.87 -30.89
C ALA A 350 4.34 -4.11 -31.86
N GLU A 351 4.78 -2.95 -32.34
CA GLU A 351 3.97 -2.13 -33.26
C GLU A 351 4.81 -1.53 -34.41
N PRO A 352 4.43 -1.77 -35.69
CA PRO A 352 3.38 -2.70 -36.14
C PRO A 352 3.82 -4.17 -36.07
N ALA A 353 2.89 -5.09 -35.78
CA ALA A 353 3.16 -6.53 -35.73
C ALA A 353 3.24 -7.22 -37.12
N SER A 354 2.83 -6.54 -38.20
CA SER A 354 2.93 -7.05 -39.57
C SER A 354 2.97 -5.91 -40.58
N GLY A 355 3.48 -6.16 -41.79
CA GLY A 355 3.61 -5.16 -42.83
C GLY A 355 4.43 -5.62 -44.03
N ILE A 356 4.82 -4.66 -44.88
CA ILE A 356 5.67 -4.90 -46.04
C ILE A 356 7.10 -4.53 -45.68
N THR A 357 8.07 -5.31 -46.17
CA THR A 357 9.48 -5.07 -45.91
C THR A 357 10.03 -3.87 -46.70
N PRO A 358 11.01 -3.13 -46.16
CA PRO A 358 11.54 -3.24 -44.79
C PRO A 358 10.51 -2.75 -43.77
N LEU A 359 10.30 -3.53 -42.71
CA LEU A 359 9.36 -3.22 -41.64
C LEU A 359 10.11 -2.82 -40.38
N THR A 360 9.97 -1.56 -39.97
CA THR A 360 10.49 -1.07 -38.68
C THR A 360 9.42 -1.27 -37.62
N VAL A 361 9.76 -2.00 -36.55
CA VAL A 361 8.89 -2.35 -35.44
C VAL A 361 9.43 -1.71 -34.16
N GLN A 362 8.57 -1.01 -33.42
CA GLN A 362 8.84 -0.58 -32.05
C GLN A 362 8.41 -1.69 -31.10
N PHE A 363 9.35 -2.19 -30.30
CA PHE A 363 9.04 -3.07 -29.18
C PHE A 363 8.92 -2.25 -27.90
N THR A 364 7.87 -2.50 -27.14
CA THR A 364 7.63 -1.85 -25.85
C THR A 364 7.57 -2.94 -24.79
N ASP A 365 8.47 -2.86 -23.82
CA ASP A 365 8.49 -3.67 -22.61
C ASP A 365 7.20 -3.48 -21.81
N ARG A 366 6.62 -4.59 -21.38
CA ARG A 366 5.44 -4.68 -20.52
C ARG A 366 5.72 -5.57 -19.30
N SER A 367 6.99 -5.77 -18.98
CA SER A 367 7.38 -6.64 -17.87
C SER A 367 7.07 -6.04 -16.51
N GLY A 368 6.66 -6.91 -15.58
CA GLY A 368 6.48 -6.61 -14.15
C GLY A 368 7.64 -7.13 -13.30
N GLY A 369 7.62 -6.84 -12.00
CA GLY A 369 8.61 -7.38 -11.04
C GLY A 369 9.99 -6.73 -11.12
N ASP A 370 10.03 -5.47 -11.57
CA ASP A 370 11.22 -4.61 -11.70
C ASP A 370 12.45 -5.28 -12.37
N PRO A 371 12.40 -5.56 -13.68
CA PRO A 371 13.54 -6.06 -14.43
C PRO A 371 14.77 -5.14 -14.35
N ALA A 372 15.94 -5.71 -14.07
CA ALA A 372 17.22 -5.00 -14.11
C ALA A 372 17.91 -5.11 -15.49
N SER A 373 17.49 -6.06 -16.34
CA SER A 373 18.09 -6.29 -17.65
C SER A 373 17.09 -6.90 -18.64
N TRP A 374 17.31 -6.63 -19.93
CA TRP A 374 16.53 -7.12 -21.07
C TRP A 374 17.46 -7.81 -22.07
N ALA A 375 17.02 -8.93 -22.64
CA ALA A 375 17.65 -9.58 -23.77
C ALA A 375 16.58 -9.93 -24.81
N TRP A 376 16.67 -9.27 -25.96
CA TRP A 376 15.77 -9.46 -27.09
C TRP A 376 16.43 -10.33 -28.15
N ASP A 377 15.72 -11.37 -28.58
CA ASP A 377 15.98 -12.10 -29.81
C ASP A 377 14.84 -11.79 -30.79
N PHE A 378 15.15 -11.18 -31.93
CA PHE A 378 14.14 -10.81 -32.92
C PHE A 378 13.80 -11.93 -33.90
N GLY A 379 14.44 -13.10 -33.77
CA GLY A 379 14.19 -14.27 -34.62
C GLY A 379 14.78 -14.17 -36.03
N ASP A 380 15.53 -13.11 -36.34
CA ASP A 380 16.24 -12.91 -37.61
C ASP A 380 17.78 -13.01 -37.51
N GLY A 381 18.28 -13.43 -36.34
CA GLY A 381 19.66 -13.89 -36.10
C GLY A 381 20.42 -13.09 -35.03
N ASP A 382 21.27 -13.76 -34.25
CA ASP A 382 21.90 -13.23 -33.02
C ASP A 382 22.58 -11.86 -33.12
N SER A 383 23.06 -11.46 -34.31
CA SER A 383 23.71 -10.16 -34.52
C SER A 383 22.76 -8.96 -34.46
N THR A 384 21.44 -9.18 -34.51
CA THR A 384 20.42 -8.14 -34.42
C THR A 384 19.87 -7.95 -33.00
N ASN A 385 20.20 -8.86 -32.09
CA ASN A 385 19.71 -8.88 -30.71
C ASN A 385 20.00 -7.55 -29.98
N ALA A 386 19.11 -7.19 -29.05
CA ALA A 386 19.18 -5.93 -28.33
C ALA A 386 19.08 -6.13 -26.82
N THR A 387 19.64 -5.19 -26.06
CA THR A 387 19.53 -5.15 -24.59
C THR A 387 18.85 -3.89 -24.07
N ALA A 388 18.34 -3.04 -24.98
CA ALA A 388 17.57 -1.87 -24.61
C ALA A 388 16.18 -2.30 -24.14
N LYS A 389 15.60 -1.58 -23.16
CA LYS A 389 14.24 -1.84 -22.66
C LYS A 389 13.19 -1.80 -23.76
N ASN A 390 13.20 -0.76 -24.59
CA ASN A 390 12.22 -0.54 -25.67
C ASN A 390 12.95 -0.40 -27.02
N PRO A 391 13.46 -1.49 -27.62
CA PRO A 391 14.25 -1.41 -28.84
C PRO A 391 13.37 -1.12 -30.06
N VAL A 392 14.00 -0.54 -31.08
CA VAL A 392 13.45 -0.45 -32.44
C VAL A 392 14.25 -1.39 -33.31
N HIS A 393 13.57 -2.27 -34.05
CA HIS A 393 14.19 -3.23 -34.95
C HIS A 393 13.61 -3.14 -36.36
N THR A 394 14.42 -3.41 -37.39
CA THR A 394 13.99 -3.35 -38.79
C THR A 394 14.21 -4.67 -39.49
N TYR A 395 13.12 -5.34 -39.87
CA TYR A 395 13.15 -6.56 -40.68
C TYR A 395 13.28 -6.22 -42.17
N THR A 396 14.41 -6.55 -42.78
CA THR A 396 14.69 -6.26 -44.20
C THR A 396 14.22 -7.36 -45.15
N GLU A 397 14.06 -8.59 -44.66
CA GLU A 397 13.61 -9.75 -45.43
C GLU A 397 12.17 -10.13 -45.05
N ALA A 398 11.43 -10.68 -46.02
CA ALA A 398 10.06 -11.11 -45.77
C ALA A 398 10.07 -12.46 -45.04
N GLY A 399 9.36 -12.54 -43.93
CA GLY A 399 9.33 -13.75 -43.11
C GLY A 399 8.33 -13.66 -41.97
N THR A 400 8.18 -14.77 -41.27
CA THR A 400 7.54 -14.83 -39.95
C THR A 400 8.65 -15.02 -38.94
N TYR A 401 8.77 -14.06 -38.01
CA TYR A 401 9.82 -14.04 -37.01
C TYR A 401 9.20 -14.30 -35.63
N THR A 402 9.85 -15.17 -34.86
CA THR A 402 9.49 -15.46 -33.47
C THR A 402 10.38 -14.59 -32.60
N VAL A 403 9.79 -13.65 -31.87
CA VAL A 403 10.52 -12.70 -31.03
C VAL A 403 10.53 -13.21 -29.61
N THR A 404 11.67 -13.27 -28.95
CA THR A 404 11.76 -13.67 -27.54
C THR A 404 12.32 -12.51 -26.73
N LEU A 405 11.66 -12.21 -25.60
CA LEU A 405 12.18 -11.31 -24.57
C LEU A 405 12.51 -12.12 -23.32
N VAL A 406 13.75 -12.04 -22.87
CA VAL A 406 14.15 -12.48 -21.52
C VAL A 406 14.40 -11.26 -20.64
N VAL A 407 13.75 -11.21 -19.50
CA VAL A 407 13.98 -10.19 -18.46
C VAL A 407 14.60 -10.83 -17.23
N SER A 408 15.45 -10.10 -16.51
CA SER A 408 16.11 -10.64 -15.30
C SER A 408 16.37 -9.56 -14.26
N ASN A 409 16.30 -9.95 -12.99
CA ASN A 409 16.75 -9.19 -11.82
C ASN A 409 17.63 -10.09 -10.91
N ALA A 410 17.96 -9.63 -9.71
CA ALA A 410 18.79 -10.40 -8.77
C ALA A 410 18.13 -11.70 -8.26
N TYR A 411 16.82 -11.83 -8.42
CA TYR A 411 15.99 -12.88 -7.84
C TYR A 411 15.52 -13.91 -8.86
N GLY A 412 15.68 -13.63 -10.15
CA GLY A 412 15.42 -14.60 -11.21
C GLY A 412 15.28 -13.97 -12.59
N SER A 413 14.75 -14.78 -13.51
CA SER A 413 14.51 -14.40 -14.89
C SER A 413 13.23 -15.05 -15.41
N ASP A 414 12.59 -14.39 -16.36
CA ASP A 414 11.44 -14.93 -17.09
C ASP A 414 11.54 -14.63 -18.59
N SER A 415 10.83 -15.39 -19.40
CA SER A 415 10.89 -15.32 -20.87
C SER A 415 9.52 -15.41 -21.53
N GLU A 416 9.25 -14.47 -22.44
CA GLU A 416 8.02 -14.39 -23.25
C GLU A 416 8.37 -14.53 -24.75
N THR A 417 7.48 -15.08 -25.57
CA THR A 417 7.70 -15.28 -27.02
C THR A 417 6.48 -14.99 -27.88
#